data_AF-A0A7C4U260-F1
#
_entry.id   AF-A0A7C4U260-F1
#
_cell.length_a   1.000
_cell.length_b   1.000
_cell.length_c   1.000
_cell.angle_alpha   90.00
_cell.angle_beta   90.00
_cell.angle_gamma   90.00
#
_symmetry.space_group_name_H-M   'P 1'
#
loop_
_entity.id
_entity.type
_entity.pdbx_description
1 polymer ?
#
loop_
_entity_poly.entity_id
_entity_poly.type
_entity_poly.pdbx_seq_one_letter_code
_entity_poly.pdbx_strand_id
1 'polypeptide(L)'
;IAFGHHERYDGSGYPLQLKGENIHQCARIVAVADVYDALTSDRVYRRKLRPHEVVEYITSLGAHHFDKEIVESFIKYVSLYPTGTGVTLNTKERGLVIRNNKDKPTKPVIRVLYDGKGNRTNHYEIDLSEKMNVFITGACEL
;
A
#
# COMPACT_ATOMS: atom_id res chain seq x y z
N ILE A 1 -19.41 16.04 0.81
CA ILE A 1 -18.04 15.63 0.43
C ILE A 1 -17.07 16.78 0.64
N ALA A 2 -17.16 17.88 -0.14
CA ALA A 2 -16.26 19.04 0.00
C ALA A 2 -16.12 19.54 1.46
N PHE A 3 -17.22 19.62 2.20
CA PHE A 3 -17.20 20.11 3.58
C PHE A 3 -16.60 19.14 4.62
N GLY A 4 -16.58 17.84 4.34
CA GLY A 4 -16.31 16.81 5.37
C GLY A 4 -15.13 15.89 5.10
N HIS A 5 -14.45 16.00 3.97
CA HIS A 5 -13.32 15.11 3.62
C HIS A 5 -12.03 15.38 4.42
N HIS A 6 -12.00 16.47 5.19
CA HIS A 6 -10.95 16.76 6.17
C HIS A 6 -11.36 16.40 7.62
N GLU A 7 -12.56 15.88 7.82
CA GLU A 7 -12.93 15.25 9.09
C GLU A 7 -12.12 13.96 9.27
N ARG A 8 -11.82 13.62 10.51
CA ARG A 8 -11.06 12.41 10.87
C ARG A 8 -11.95 11.49 11.69
N TYR A 9 -11.81 10.19 11.49
CA TYR A 9 -12.69 9.19 12.10
C TYR A 9 -12.71 9.25 13.64
N ASP A 10 -11.61 9.68 14.27
CA ASP A 10 -11.49 9.89 15.72
C ASP A 10 -12.10 11.21 16.24
N GLY A 11 -12.48 12.14 15.37
CA GLY A 11 -13.00 13.47 15.69
C GLY A 11 -11.94 14.58 15.75
N SER A 12 -10.67 14.29 15.47
CA SER A 12 -9.58 15.29 15.47
C SER A 12 -9.51 16.14 14.18
N GLY A 13 -10.43 15.92 13.25
CA GLY A 13 -10.51 16.63 11.97
C GLY A 13 -11.25 17.97 12.06
N TYR A 14 -11.59 18.53 10.91
CA TYR A 14 -12.25 19.84 10.81
C TYR A 14 -13.19 19.87 9.59
N PRO A 15 -14.18 20.78 9.53
CA PRO A 15 -14.42 21.92 10.44
C PRO A 15 -15.35 21.65 11.64
N LEU A 16 -16.14 20.57 11.61
CA LEU A 16 -17.17 20.28 12.62
C LEU A 16 -16.73 19.28 13.69
N GLN A 17 -15.55 18.65 13.52
CA GLN A 17 -15.03 17.64 14.45
C GLN A 17 -15.97 16.44 14.58
N LEU A 18 -16.57 16.04 13.44
CA LEU A 18 -17.46 14.88 13.39
C LEU A 18 -16.66 13.60 13.66
N LYS A 19 -17.27 12.64 14.36
CA LYS A 19 -16.63 11.40 14.76
C LYS A 19 -17.33 10.18 14.17
N GLY A 20 -16.55 9.22 13.70
CA GLY A 20 -17.02 7.94 13.20
C GLY A 20 -18.04 8.07 12.07
N GLU A 21 -19.15 7.36 12.21
CA GLU A 21 -20.23 7.33 11.20
C GLU A 21 -21.02 8.62 11.08
N ASN A 22 -20.83 9.60 11.98
CA ASN A 22 -21.38 10.95 11.81
C ASN A 22 -20.75 11.66 10.60
N ILE A 23 -19.58 11.20 10.15
CA ILE A 23 -18.96 11.63 8.90
C ILE A 23 -19.64 10.86 7.76
N HIS A 24 -20.24 11.60 6.81
CA HIS A 24 -20.87 11.01 5.63
C HIS A 24 -19.92 10.02 4.93
N GLN A 25 -20.41 8.83 4.56
CA GLN A 25 -19.59 7.74 4.00
C GLN A 25 -18.73 8.19 2.81
N CYS A 26 -19.30 8.92 1.84
CA CYS A 26 -18.52 9.46 0.72
C CYS A 26 -17.36 10.38 1.15
N ALA A 27 -17.49 11.13 2.25
CA ALA A 27 -16.40 11.96 2.76
C ALA A 27 -15.30 11.09 3.39
N ARG A 28 -15.66 10.01 4.11
CA ARG A 28 -14.70 9.02 4.63
C ARG A 28 -13.93 8.32 3.49
N ILE A 29 -14.61 7.97 2.38
CA ILE A 29 -13.97 7.39 1.19
C ILE A 29 -12.99 8.39 0.56
N VAL A 30 -13.44 9.63 0.34
CA VAL A 30 -12.59 10.68 -0.25
C VAL A 30 -11.40 11.01 0.64
N ALA A 31 -11.53 10.99 1.96
CA ALA A 31 -10.40 11.21 2.87
C ALA A 31 -9.25 10.21 2.66
N VAL A 32 -9.56 8.93 2.45
CA VAL A 32 -8.55 7.90 2.15
C VAL A 32 -7.93 8.15 0.76
N ALA A 33 -8.77 8.41 -0.25
CA ALA A 33 -8.30 8.65 -1.62
C ALA A 33 -7.42 9.91 -1.73
N ASP A 34 -7.80 11.00 -1.06
CA ASP A 34 -7.08 12.28 -1.03
C ASP A 34 -5.70 12.12 -0.41
N VAL A 35 -5.61 11.43 0.73
CA VAL A 35 -4.31 11.16 1.38
C VAL A 35 -3.45 10.24 0.52
N TYR A 36 -4.04 9.22 -0.11
CA TYR A 36 -3.27 8.35 -0.99
C TYR A 36 -2.70 9.09 -2.21
N ASP A 37 -3.52 9.88 -2.89
CA ASP A 37 -3.11 10.68 -4.04
C ASP A 37 -2.06 11.73 -3.66
N ALA A 38 -2.27 12.42 -2.54
CA ALA A 38 -1.33 13.38 -1.98
C ALA A 38 0.03 12.75 -1.68
N LEU A 39 0.03 11.51 -1.17
CA LEU A 39 1.25 10.82 -0.76
C LEU A 39 1.99 10.16 -1.93
N THR A 40 1.28 9.72 -2.97
CA THR A 40 1.84 9.10 -4.19
C THR A 40 2.18 10.09 -5.31
N SER A 41 1.79 11.36 -5.17
CA SER A 41 2.16 12.44 -6.07
C SER A 41 3.44 13.17 -5.64
N ASP A 42 4.22 13.61 -6.62
CA ASP A 42 5.38 14.47 -6.39
C ASP A 42 4.91 15.88 -5.99
N ARG A 43 5.51 16.44 -4.94
CA ARG A 43 5.27 17.83 -4.50
C ARG A 43 6.61 18.57 -4.45
N VAL A 44 6.57 19.89 -4.62
CA VAL A 44 7.76 20.76 -4.66
C VAL A 44 8.73 20.51 -3.48
N TYR A 45 8.18 20.15 -2.32
CA TYR A 45 8.90 19.96 -1.05
C TYR A 45 9.00 18.49 -0.61
N ARG A 46 8.49 17.52 -1.39
CA ARG A 46 8.47 16.11 -0.98
C ARG A 46 8.40 15.19 -2.19
N ARG A 47 9.36 14.27 -2.28
CA ARG A 47 9.31 13.17 -3.26
C ARG A 47 8.11 12.28 -2.98
N LYS A 48 7.47 11.77 -4.03
CA LYS A 48 6.38 10.80 -3.86
C LYS A 48 6.83 9.56 -3.08
N LEU A 49 5.90 9.03 -2.31
CA LEU A 49 6.02 7.71 -1.68
C LEU A 49 5.52 6.64 -2.66
N ARG A 50 6.07 5.43 -2.56
CA ARG A 50 5.61 4.26 -3.29
C ARG A 50 4.29 3.76 -2.68
N PRO A 51 3.43 3.06 -3.45
CA PRO A 51 2.13 2.59 -2.96
C PRO A 51 2.19 1.80 -1.65
N HIS A 52 3.20 0.93 -1.46
CA HIS A 52 3.36 0.18 -0.22
C HIS A 52 3.67 1.07 0.99
N GLU A 53 4.50 2.11 0.84
CA GLU A 53 4.82 3.06 1.90
C GLU A 53 3.58 3.88 2.29
N VAL A 54 2.74 4.23 1.31
CA VAL A 54 1.48 4.95 1.56
C VAL A 54 0.45 4.07 2.27
N VAL A 55 0.33 2.80 1.88
CA VAL A 55 -0.55 1.86 2.59
C VAL A 55 -0.05 1.60 4.01
N GLU A 56 1.26 1.46 4.21
CA GLU A 56 1.84 1.39 5.55
C GLU A 56 1.49 2.63 6.37
N TYR A 57 1.62 3.84 5.81
CA TYR A 57 1.20 5.07 6.47
C TYR A 57 -0.28 5.07 6.87
N ILE A 58 -1.18 4.72 5.95
CA ILE A 58 -2.64 4.73 6.18
C ILE A 58 -3.03 3.68 7.24
N THR A 59 -2.39 2.50 7.21
CA THR A 59 -2.70 1.39 8.13
C THR A 59 -2.07 1.53 9.51
N SER A 60 -0.97 2.26 9.64
CA SER A 60 -0.27 2.47 10.92
C SER A 60 -0.56 3.85 11.51
N LEU A 61 0.09 4.89 10.99
CA LEU A 61 0.03 6.26 11.48
C LEU A 61 -1.35 6.91 11.28
N GLY A 62 -2.08 6.46 10.26
CA GLY A 62 -3.43 6.91 9.96
C GLY A 62 -4.56 6.09 10.61
N ALA A 63 -4.25 5.05 11.38
CA ALA A 63 -5.24 4.05 11.82
C ALA A 63 -6.44 4.64 12.58
N HIS A 64 -6.27 5.78 13.26
CA HIS A 64 -7.33 6.48 13.98
C HIS A 64 -8.01 7.58 13.16
N HIS A 65 -7.38 8.03 12.08
CA HIS A 65 -7.91 9.10 11.23
C HIS A 65 -8.89 8.57 10.18
N PHE A 66 -8.79 7.30 9.80
CA PHE A 66 -9.60 6.70 8.75
C PHE A 66 -10.54 5.63 9.28
N ASP A 67 -11.62 5.43 8.54
CA ASP A 67 -12.50 4.30 8.73
C ASP A 67 -11.80 3.00 8.29
N LYS A 68 -11.68 2.05 9.21
CA LYS A 68 -11.01 0.77 8.98
C LYS A 68 -11.61 -0.03 7.82
N GLU A 69 -12.94 -0.07 7.68
CA GLU A 69 -13.59 -0.86 6.63
C GLU A 69 -13.32 -0.28 5.24
N ILE A 70 -13.26 1.05 5.15
CA ILE A 70 -12.90 1.77 3.94
C ILE A 70 -11.43 1.55 3.60
N VAL A 71 -10.52 1.61 4.58
CA VAL A 71 -9.09 1.33 4.37
C VAL A 71 -8.87 -0.11 3.88
N GLU A 72 -9.50 -1.09 4.51
CA GLU A 72 -9.40 -2.50 4.10
C GLU A 72 -9.94 -2.71 2.68
N SER A 73 -11.06 -2.05 2.34
CA SER A 73 -11.62 -2.08 0.99
C SER A 73 -10.68 -1.42 -0.02
N PHE A 74 -10.11 -0.26 0.32
CA PHE A 74 -9.18 0.47 -0.53
C PHE A 74 -7.93 -0.36 -0.88
N ILE A 75 -7.33 -1.03 0.12
CA ILE A 75 -6.13 -1.86 -0.08
C ILE A 75 -6.38 -3.05 -1.01
N LYS A 76 -7.60 -3.59 -1.06
CA LYS A 76 -7.96 -4.66 -2.00
C LYS A 76 -7.90 -4.24 -3.47
N TYR A 77 -8.13 -2.96 -3.75
CA TYR A 77 -8.19 -2.43 -5.11
C TYR A 77 -6.93 -1.66 -5.53
N VAL A 78 -6.06 -1.32 -4.59
CA VAL A 78 -4.77 -0.68 -4.88
C VAL A 78 -3.65 -1.72 -4.95
N SER A 79 -2.92 -1.71 -6.05
CA SER A 79 -1.73 -2.56 -6.20
C SER A 79 -0.55 -1.96 -5.45
N LEU A 80 -0.18 -2.58 -4.32
CA LEU A 80 1.00 -2.23 -3.50
C LEU A 80 2.31 -2.36 -4.28
N TYR A 81 2.38 -3.41 -5.10
CA TYR A 81 3.49 -3.70 -5.97
C TYR A 81 2.91 -4.01 -7.37
N PRO A 82 2.75 -3.00 -8.23
CA PRO A 82 2.29 -3.21 -9.60
C PRO A 82 3.13 -4.26 -10.34
N THR A 83 2.53 -4.98 -11.27
CA THR A 83 3.28 -5.89 -12.14
C THR A 83 4.42 -5.13 -12.83
N GLY A 84 5.61 -5.73 -12.82
CA GLY A 84 6.86 -5.09 -13.26
C GLY A 84 7.64 -4.39 -12.15
N THR A 85 7.10 -4.27 -10.94
CA THR A 85 7.86 -3.71 -9.80
C THR A 85 9.00 -4.66 -9.42
N GLY A 86 10.23 -4.14 -9.34
CA GLY A 86 11.36 -4.83 -8.76
C GLY A 86 11.27 -4.84 -7.24
N VAL A 87 11.43 -6.01 -6.63
CA VAL A 87 11.31 -6.21 -5.18
C VAL A 87 12.47 -7.04 -4.63
N THR A 88 12.83 -6.75 -3.38
CA THR A 88 13.73 -7.54 -2.55
C THR A 88 12.90 -8.34 -1.55
N LEU A 89 13.24 -9.62 -1.39
CA LEU A 89 12.62 -10.50 -0.41
C LEU A 89 13.43 -10.50 0.90
N ASN A 90 12.83 -10.96 2.00
CA ASN A 90 13.52 -11.17 3.27
C ASN A 90 14.64 -12.22 3.19
N THR A 91 14.62 -13.08 2.18
CA THR A 91 15.70 -14.01 1.82
C THR A 91 16.89 -13.32 1.12
N LYS A 92 16.83 -11.99 0.90
CA LYS A 92 17.75 -11.16 0.10
C LYS A 92 17.69 -11.39 -1.41
N GLU A 93 16.85 -12.31 -1.85
CA GLU A 93 16.60 -12.54 -3.28
C GLU A 93 15.90 -11.32 -3.90
N ARG A 94 16.17 -11.08 -5.20
CA ARG A 94 15.56 -9.97 -5.94
C ARG A 94 14.84 -10.48 -7.18
N GLY A 95 13.69 -9.89 -7.47
CA GLY A 95 12.84 -10.33 -8.57
C GLY A 95 11.77 -9.32 -8.97
N LEU A 96 11.01 -9.68 -10.00
CA LEU A 96 9.91 -8.89 -10.54
C LEU A 96 8.57 -9.41 -10.04
N VAL A 97 7.66 -8.51 -9.71
CA VAL A 97 6.24 -8.86 -9.59
C VAL A 97 5.69 -9.22 -10.97
N ILE A 98 5.20 -10.44 -11.13
CA ILE A 98 4.60 -10.91 -12.39
C ILE A 98 3.08 -11.02 -12.30
N ARG A 99 2.52 -11.19 -11.11
CA ARG A 99 1.07 -11.33 -10.89
C ARG A 99 0.69 -10.85 -9.50
N ASN A 100 -0.41 -10.10 -9.40
CA ASN A 100 -0.99 -9.68 -8.12
C ASN A 100 -2.13 -10.62 -7.71
N ASN A 101 -2.21 -10.94 -6.42
CA ASN A 101 -3.28 -11.75 -5.85
C ASN A 101 -4.42 -10.84 -5.35
N LYS A 102 -5.62 -10.97 -5.93
CA LYS A 102 -6.78 -10.08 -5.61
C LYS A 102 -7.16 -10.12 -4.12
N ASP A 103 -7.21 -11.31 -3.53
CA ASP A 103 -7.61 -11.47 -2.12
C ASP A 103 -6.47 -11.20 -1.13
N LYS A 104 -5.22 -11.17 -1.63
CA LYS A 104 -4.01 -10.93 -0.82
C LYS A 104 -3.05 -9.97 -1.56
N PRO A 105 -3.39 -8.67 -1.66
CA PRO A 105 -2.60 -7.69 -2.42
C PRO A 105 -1.15 -7.55 -1.95
N THR A 106 -0.89 -7.84 -0.67
CA THR A 106 0.47 -7.82 -0.06
C THR A 106 1.31 -9.05 -0.42
N LYS A 107 0.72 -10.06 -1.07
CA LYS A 107 1.36 -11.34 -1.36
C LYS A 107 1.30 -11.65 -2.87
N PRO A 108 1.99 -10.90 -3.74
CA PRO A 108 2.04 -11.17 -5.17
C PRO A 108 2.86 -12.42 -5.53
N VAL A 109 2.86 -12.78 -6.80
CA VAL A 109 3.80 -13.75 -7.39
C VAL A 109 5.03 -13.02 -7.90
N ILE A 110 6.19 -13.51 -7.49
CA ILE A 110 7.50 -12.93 -7.83
C ILE A 110 8.26 -13.89 -8.74
N ARG A 111 8.76 -13.38 -9.86
CA ARG A 111 9.81 -14.05 -10.65
C ARG A 111 11.17 -13.62 -10.11
N VAL A 112 11.83 -14.50 -9.38
CA VAL A 112 13.17 -14.28 -8.82
C VAL A 112 14.19 -14.29 -9.96
N LEU A 113 15.03 -13.26 -10.03
CA LEU A 113 16.09 -13.12 -11.04
C LEU A 113 17.50 -13.21 -10.44
N TYR A 114 17.63 -12.85 -9.16
CA TYR A 114 18.89 -12.90 -8.42
C TYR A 114 18.70 -13.64 -7.10
N ASP A 115 19.66 -14.53 -6.78
CA ASP A 115 19.69 -15.23 -5.50
C ASP A 115 20.08 -14.28 -4.34
N GLY A 116 20.02 -14.78 -3.09
CA GLY A 116 20.40 -14.00 -1.91
C GLY A 116 21.89 -13.62 -1.83
N LYS A 117 22.73 -14.14 -2.73
CA LYS A 117 24.15 -13.78 -2.89
C LYS A 117 24.38 -12.77 -4.02
N GLY A 118 23.33 -12.42 -4.78
CA GLY A 118 23.39 -11.49 -5.90
C GLY A 118 23.72 -12.13 -7.25
N ASN A 119 23.83 -13.45 -7.35
CA ASN A 119 24.06 -14.12 -8.62
C ASN A 119 22.77 -14.20 -9.44
N ARG A 120 22.88 -14.05 -10.75
CA ARG A 120 21.76 -14.25 -11.67
C ARG A 120 21.34 -15.72 -11.68
N THR A 121 20.04 -15.97 -11.56
CA THR A 121 19.47 -17.33 -11.59
C THR A 121 18.89 -17.65 -12.97
N ASN A 122 18.56 -18.92 -13.22
CA ASN A 122 17.73 -19.33 -14.38
C ASN A 122 16.26 -18.90 -14.25
N HIS A 123 15.97 -18.00 -13.32
CA HIS A 123 14.67 -17.54 -12.85
C HIS A 123 13.70 -18.62 -12.38
N TYR A 124 12.96 -18.32 -11.32
CA TYR A 124 11.86 -19.17 -10.87
C TYR A 124 10.77 -18.32 -10.21
N GLU A 125 9.57 -18.86 -10.09
CA GLU A 125 8.42 -18.13 -9.59
C GLU A 125 8.07 -18.56 -8.16
N ILE A 126 7.76 -17.57 -7.32
CA ILE A 126 7.31 -17.78 -5.95
C ILE A 126 5.97 -17.07 -5.80
N ASP A 127 4.91 -17.83 -5.51
CA ASP A 127 3.65 -17.25 -5.04
C ASP A 127 3.76 -16.98 -3.52
N LEU A 128 3.85 -15.69 -3.14
CA LEU A 128 3.97 -15.31 -1.73
C LEU A 128 2.70 -15.64 -0.94
N SER A 129 1.56 -15.92 -1.59
CA SER A 129 0.34 -16.33 -0.90
C SER A 129 0.40 -17.75 -0.34
N GLU A 130 1.28 -18.58 -0.89
CA GLU A 130 1.52 -19.99 -0.47
C GLU A 130 2.70 -20.13 0.49
N LYS A 131 3.55 -19.09 0.61
CA LYS A 131 4.70 -19.06 1.52
C LYS A 131 4.41 -18.17 2.72
N MET A 132 4.46 -18.73 3.93
CA MET A 132 4.26 -17.93 5.15
C MET A 132 5.49 -17.11 5.56
N ASN A 133 6.69 -17.61 5.24
CA ASN A 133 7.95 -17.06 5.77
C ASN A 133 8.72 -16.21 4.76
N VAL A 134 8.17 -16.01 3.56
CA VAL A 134 8.79 -15.20 2.51
C VAL A 134 7.92 -13.98 2.27
N PHE A 135 8.52 -12.79 2.36
CA PHE A 135 7.82 -11.53 2.20
C PHE A 135 8.74 -10.47 1.58
N ILE A 136 8.12 -9.43 1.02
CA ILE A 136 8.84 -8.30 0.41
C ILE A 136 9.37 -7.39 1.52
N THR A 137 10.67 -7.10 1.49
CA THR A 137 11.33 -6.16 2.41
C THR A 137 11.48 -4.76 1.82
N GLY A 138 11.32 -4.62 0.50
CA GLY A 138 11.30 -3.32 -0.15
C GLY A 138 11.30 -3.43 -1.67
N ALA A 139 11.01 -2.32 -2.34
CA ALA A 139 11.17 -2.22 -3.79
C ALA A 139 12.60 -1.82 -4.18
N CYS A 140 13.12 -2.41 -5.26
CA CYS A 140 14.48 -2.24 -5.74
C CYS A 140 14.53 -2.12 -7.27
N GLU A 141 15.68 -1.67 -7.77
CA GLU A 141 16.03 -1.77 -9.18
C GLU A 141 16.72 -3.13 -9.43
N LEU A 142 16.47 -3.71 -10.60
CA LEU A 142 16.90 -5.06 -10.98
C LEU A 142 17.93 -5.05 -12.10
#